data_AF-A0A3N5MQF5-F1
#
_entry.id   AF-A0A3N5MQF5-F1
#
_cell.length_a   1.000
_cell.length_b   1.000
_cell.length_c   1.000
_cell.angle_alpha   90.00
_cell.angle_beta   90.00
_cell.angle_gamma   90.00
#
_symmetry.space_group_name_H-M   'P 1'
#
loop_
_entity.id
_entity.type
_entity.pdbx_description
1 polymer ?
#
loop_
_entity_poly.entity_id
_entity_poly.type
_entity_poly.pdbx_seq_one_letter_code
_entity_poly.pdbx_strand_id
1 'polypeptide(L)'
;QLPRERLLVAIGAVAIMEAALQWTIDYTRERKAFGKSLAEFQNTRFKLAEVKTEVTVARVFLNHCLALFLEGKLDATTAAMSKWWLTELDNKVLDTCLQLFGGYGYMLEYPIARAYADARVHRIYAGTTEIMKELVARAL
;
A
#
# COMPACT_ATOMS: atom_id res chain seq x y z
N GLN A 1 0.56 11.28 21.58
CA GLN A 1 1.19 9.96 21.37
C GLN A 1 0.52 9.19 20.22
N LEU A 2 -0.81 9.02 20.20
CA LEU A 2 -1.53 8.27 19.16
C LEU A 2 -1.36 8.77 17.71
N PRO A 3 -1.29 10.09 17.40
CA PRO A 3 -1.10 10.54 16.01
C PRO A 3 0.23 10.09 15.40
N ARG A 4 1.32 10.06 16.19
CA ARG A 4 2.64 9.60 15.74
C ARG A 4 2.63 8.11 15.42
N GLU A 5 2.01 7.28 16.26
CA GLU A 5 1.92 5.84 16.03
C GLU A 5 1.15 5.53 14.75
N ARG A 6 0.00 6.18 14.54
CA ARG A 6 -0.80 6.07 13.31
C ARG A 6 -0.02 6.46 12.06
N LEU A 7 0.76 7.54 12.16
CA LEU A 7 1.62 7.99 11.06
C LEU A 7 2.72 6.97 10.76
N LEU A 8 3.35 6.35 11.77
CA LEU A 8 4.36 5.30 11.55
C LEU A 8 3.79 4.11 10.77
N VAL A 9 2.57 3.68 11.09
CA VAL A 9 1.88 2.61 10.33
C VAL A 9 1.64 3.03 8.88
N ALA A 10 1.16 4.27 8.67
CA ALA A 10 0.95 4.83 7.34
C ALA A 10 2.25 4.90 6.51
N ILE A 11 3.39 5.22 7.13
CA ILE A 11 4.71 5.20 6.48
C ILE A 11 5.04 3.78 5.99
N GLY A 12 4.88 2.78 6.86
CA GLY A 12 5.13 1.38 6.52
C GLY A 12 4.27 0.90 5.35
N ALA A 13 2.98 1.23 5.37
CA ALA A 13 2.03 0.89 4.30
C ALA A 13 2.46 1.45 2.93
N VAL A 14 2.85 2.72 2.87
CA VAL A 14 3.31 3.32 1.59
C VAL A 14 4.64 2.74 1.14
N ALA A 15 5.58 2.52 2.07
CA ALA A 15 6.87 1.93 1.74
C ALA A 15 6.74 0.52 1.14
N ILE A 16 5.87 -0.32 1.70
CA ILE A 16 5.68 -1.68 1.18
C ILE A 16 4.93 -1.68 -0.17
N MET A 17 4.00 -0.75 -0.39
CA MET A 17 3.34 -0.59 -1.68
C MET A 17 4.34 -0.21 -2.80
N GLU A 18 5.25 0.72 -2.53
CA GLU A 18 6.28 1.12 -3.50
C GLU A 18 7.23 -0.04 -3.81
N ALA A 19 7.67 -0.77 -2.79
CA ALA A 19 8.52 -1.94 -2.96
C ALA A 19 7.81 -3.03 -3.78
N ALA A 20 6.55 -3.34 -3.46
CA ALA A 20 5.74 -4.32 -4.18
C ALA A 20 5.52 -3.95 -5.65
N LEU A 21 5.26 -2.67 -5.95
CA LEU A 21 5.15 -2.20 -7.32
C LEU A 21 6.47 -2.44 -8.08
N GLN A 22 7.61 -2.10 -7.48
CA GLN A 22 8.91 -2.29 -8.11
C GLN A 22 9.20 -3.77 -8.38
N TRP A 23 9.02 -4.65 -7.38
CA TRP A 23 9.20 -6.10 -7.55
C TRP A 23 8.31 -6.65 -8.66
N THR A 24 7.07 -6.19 -8.76
CA THR A 24 6.12 -6.64 -9.78
C THR A 24 6.53 -6.15 -11.18
N ILE A 25 7.01 -4.91 -11.31
CA ILE A 25 7.53 -4.39 -12.58
C ILE A 25 8.70 -5.25 -13.06
N ASP A 26 9.65 -5.55 -12.18
CA ASP A 26 10.83 -6.34 -12.52
C ASP A 26 10.44 -7.77 -12.91
N TYR A 27 9.60 -8.43 -12.09
CA TYR A 27 9.10 -9.77 -12.37
C TYR A 27 8.34 -9.84 -13.71
N THR A 28 7.47 -8.88 -13.99
CA THR A 28 6.67 -8.91 -15.23
C THR A 28 7.50 -8.64 -16.49
N ARG A 29 8.65 -7.97 -16.38
CA ARG A 29 9.61 -7.79 -17.48
C ARG A 29 10.41 -9.06 -17.74
N GLU A 30 10.81 -9.77 -16.69
CA GLU A 30 11.63 -10.99 -16.79
C GLU A 30 10.80 -12.22 -17.17
N ARG A 31 9.60 -12.36 -16.59
CA ARG A 31 8.75 -13.52 -16.79
C ARG A 31 8.17 -13.53 -18.20
N LYS A 32 8.45 -14.61 -18.93
CA LYS A 32 7.88 -14.87 -20.26
C LYS A 32 6.73 -15.89 -20.18
N ALA A 33 5.65 -15.61 -20.90
CA ALA A 33 4.54 -16.52 -21.13
C ALA A 33 3.94 -16.26 -22.51
N PHE A 34 3.46 -17.30 -23.18
CA PHE A 34 2.89 -17.20 -24.54
C PHE A 34 3.80 -16.44 -25.52
N GLY A 35 5.12 -16.69 -25.45
CA GLY A 35 6.11 -16.16 -26.40
C GLY A 35 6.62 -14.74 -26.13
N LYS A 36 6.15 -14.03 -25.09
CA LYS A 36 6.59 -12.66 -24.76
C LYS A 36 6.59 -12.39 -23.26
N SER A 37 7.16 -11.25 -22.84
CA SER A 37 7.16 -10.87 -21.42
C SER A 37 5.74 -10.55 -20.92
N LEU A 38 5.49 -10.74 -19.62
CA LEU A 38 4.19 -10.38 -19.02
C LEU A 38 3.89 -8.87 -19.16
N ALA A 39 4.92 -8.02 -19.15
CA ALA A 39 4.80 -6.58 -19.34
C ALA A 39 4.28 -6.18 -20.74
N GLU A 40 4.36 -7.06 -21.73
CA GLU A 40 3.85 -6.81 -23.09
C GLU A 40 2.35 -7.12 -23.24
N PHE A 41 1.70 -7.70 -22.23
CA PHE A 41 0.26 -7.88 -22.22
C PHE A 41 -0.44 -6.60 -21.75
N GLN A 42 -1.50 -6.21 -22.47
CA GLN A 42 -2.24 -4.98 -22.18
C GLN A 42 -2.83 -4.99 -20.76
N ASN A 43 -3.45 -6.12 -20.35
CA ASN A 43 -3.98 -6.28 -19.00
C ASN A 43 -2.93 -5.98 -17.91
N THR A 44 -1.73 -6.56 -18.03
CA THR A 44 -0.63 -6.30 -17.09
C THR A 44 -0.26 -4.82 -17.06
N ARG A 45 -0.13 -4.17 -18.23
CA ARG A 45 0.17 -2.73 -18.29
C ARG A 45 -0.90 -1.88 -17.63
N PHE A 46 -2.17 -2.20 -17.82
CA PHE A 46 -3.28 -1.49 -17.18
C PHE A 46 -3.22 -1.64 -15.67
N LYS A 47 -3.02 -2.85 -15.15
CA LYS A 47 -2.86 -3.07 -13.70
C LYS A 47 -1.64 -2.36 -13.11
N LEU A 48 -0.50 -2.37 -13.79
CA LEU A 48 0.67 -1.61 -13.34
C LEU A 48 0.42 -0.10 -13.35
N ALA A 49 -0.32 0.43 -14.33
CA ALA A 49 -0.68 1.84 -14.40
C ALA A 49 -1.66 2.25 -13.28
N GLU A 50 -2.67 1.42 -12.99
CA GLU A 50 -3.60 1.59 -11.87
C GLU A 50 -2.83 1.64 -10.55
N VAL A 51 -2.02 0.62 -10.26
CA VAL A 51 -1.22 0.54 -9.03
C VAL A 51 -0.25 1.72 -8.93
N LYS A 52 0.45 2.08 -10.01
CA LYS A 52 1.37 3.24 -10.00
C LYS A 52 0.64 4.52 -9.62
N THR A 53 -0.58 4.72 -10.12
CA THR A 53 -1.40 5.90 -9.81
C THR A 53 -1.77 5.90 -8.33
N GLU A 54 -2.29 4.78 -7.83
CA GLU A 54 -2.68 4.61 -6.42
C GLU A 54 -1.52 4.88 -5.46
N VAL A 55 -0.36 4.27 -5.72
CA VAL A 55 0.85 4.46 -4.89
C VAL A 55 1.34 5.90 -4.95
N THR A 56 1.22 6.58 -6.09
CA THR A 56 1.59 7.99 -6.21
C THR A 56 0.68 8.88 -5.36
N VAL A 57 -0.64 8.67 -5.40
CA VAL A 57 -1.59 9.38 -4.54
C VAL A 57 -1.32 9.10 -3.05
N ALA A 58 -1.03 7.84 -2.72
CA ALA A 58 -0.65 7.41 -1.37
C ALA A 58 0.57 8.16 -0.83
N ARG A 59 1.63 8.27 -1.65
CA ARG A 59 2.85 9.01 -1.32
C ARG A 59 2.57 10.50 -1.10
N VAL A 60 1.76 11.12 -1.95
CA VAL A 60 1.41 12.54 -1.81
C VAL A 60 0.65 12.79 -0.50
N PHE A 61 -0.35 11.95 -0.19
CA PHE A 61 -1.12 12.10 1.04
C PHE A 61 -0.27 11.87 2.30
N LEU A 62 0.62 10.86 2.27
CA LEU A 62 1.57 10.63 3.36
C LEU A 62 2.52 11.81 3.54
N ASN A 63 3.07 12.37 2.46
CA ASN A 63 3.98 13.52 2.52
C ASN A 63 3.29 14.75 3.13
N HIS A 64 2.01 14.98 2.81
CA HIS A 64 1.23 16.02 3.46
C HIS A 64 1.11 15.80 4.98
N CYS A 65 0.80 14.58 5.41
CA CYS A 65 0.72 14.23 6.83
C CYS A 65 2.08 14.37 7.55
N LEU A 66 3.18 14.00 6.89
CA LEU A 66 4.54 14.17 7.39
C LEU A 66 4.90 15.65 7.55
N ALA A 67 4.57 16.50 6.58
CA ALA A 67 4.80 17.94 6.67
C ALA A 67 4.06 18.55 7.88
N LEU A 68 2.77 18.23 8.03
CA LEU A 68 1.99 18.64 9.21
C LEU A 68 2.62 18.14 10.52
N PHE A 69 3.13 16.92 10.55
CA PHE A 69 3.76 16.36 11.75
C PHE A 69 5.05 17.10 12.11
N LEU A 70 5.90 17.42 11.12
CA LEU A 70 7.14 18.17 11.32
C LEU A 70 6.87 19.60 11.81
N GLU A 71 5.76 20.20 11.38
CA GLU A 71 5.31 21.52 11.87
C GLU A 71 4.57 21.46 13.23
N GLY A 72 4.37 20.27 13.81
CA GLY A 72 3.59 20.09 15.04
C GLY A 72 2.08 20.32 14.87
N LYS A 73 1.57 20.30 13.63
CA LYS A 73 0.18 20.59 13.24
C LYS A 73 -0.62 19.36 12.83
N LEU A 74 -0.04 18.16 12.87
CA LEU A 74 -0.78 16.93 12.55
C LEU A 74 -1.80 16.63 13.65
N ASP A 75 -3.07 16.86 13.34
CA ASP A 75 -4.16 16.54 14.25
C ASP A 75 -4.50 15.04 14.27
N ALA A 76 -5.34 14.65 15.25
CA ALA A 76 -5.73 13.26 15.44
C ALA A 76 -6.63 12.71 14.32
N THR A 77 -7.36 13.58 13.64
CA THR A 77 -8.33 13.26 12.59
C THR A 77 -7.61 12.96 11.28
N THR A 78 -6.73 13.84 10.82
CA THR A 78 -5.86 13.62 9.66
C THR A 78 -4.95 12.41 9.86
N ALA A 79 -4.40 12.20 11.07
CA ALA A 79 -3.62 11.00 11.38
C ALA A 79 -4.47 9.72 11.33
N ALA A 80 -5.76 9.78 11.70
CA ALA A 80 -6.66 8.65 11.54
C ALA A 80 -6.96 8.38 10.06
N MET A 81 -7.22 9.43 9.27
CA MET A 81 -7.41 9.35 7.81
C MET A 81 -6.21 8.69 7.12
N SER A 82 -4.99 9.12 7.45
CA SER A 82 -3.76 8.55 6.88
C SER A 82 -3.65 7.07 7.21
N LYS A 83 -3.86 6.69 8.47
CA LYS A 83 -3.71 5.28 8.89
C LYS A 83 -4.72 4.38 8.18
N TRP A 84 -6.01 4.68 8.24
CA TRP A 84 -7.00 3.74 7.71
C TRP A 84 -6.97 3.66 6.19
N TRP A 85 -6.83 4.79 5.49
CA TRP A 85 -6.92 4.77 4.04
C TRP A 85 -5.68 4.13 3.41
N LEU A 86 -4.49 4.46 3.91
CA LEU A 86 -3.25 3.89 3.38
C LEU A 86 -3.10 2.39 3.69
N THR A 87 -3.64 1.92 4.83
CA THR A 87 -3.64 0.48 5.18
C THR A 87 -4.79 -0.32 4.57
N GLU A 88 -5.81 0.31 4.01
CA GLU A 88 -6.75 -0.38 3.12
C GLU A 88 -6.17 -0.46 1.70
N LEU A 89 -5.51 0.62 1.27
CA LEU A 89 -4.91 0.68 -0.05
C LEU A 89 -3.74 -0.30 -0.21
N ASP A 90 -2.87 -0.44 0.79
CA ASP A 90 -1.75 -1.37 0.69
C ASP A 90 -2.18 -2.83 0.53
N ASN A 91 -3.26 -3.24 1.20
CA ASN A 91 -3.86 -4.56 1.06
C ASN A 91 -4.33 -4.78 -0.39
N LYS A 92 -5.01 -3.79 -0.98
CA LYS A 92 -5.47 -3.84 -2.38
C LYS A 92 -4.31 -3.88 -3.38
N VAL A 93 -3.30 -3.04 -3.16
CA VAL A 93 -2.12 -2.95 -4.03
C VAL A 93 -1.33 -4.25 -3.99
N LEU A 94 -1.10 -4.80 -2.80
CA LEU A 94 -0.36 -6.06 -2.62
C LEU A 94 -1.09 -7.25 -3.21
N ASP A 95 -2.41 -7.33 -3.07
CA ASP A 95 -3.25 -8.34 -3.73
C ASP A 95 -3.10 -8.28 -5.26
N THR A 96 -3.22 -7.07 -5.83
CA THR A 96 -3.07 -6.86 -7.28
C THR A 96 -1.67 -7.23 -7.77
N CYS A 97 -0.64 -6.84 -7.02
CA CYS A 97 0.74 -7.20 -7.31
C CYS A 97 0.94 -8.72 -7.25
N LEU A 98 0.50 -9.40 -6.18
CA LEU A 98 0.57 -10.85 -6.03
C LEU A 98 -0.10 -11.57 -7.21
N GLN A 99 -1.27 -11.09 -7.64
CA GLN A 99 -2.00 -11.66 -8.76
C GLN A 99 -1.18 -11.68 -10.07
N LEU A 100 -0.30 -10.68 -10.28
CA LEU A 100 0.61 -10.62 -11.43
C LEU A 100 1.79 -11.60 -11.34
N PHE A 101 2.15 -12.04 -10.13
CA PHE A 101 3.10 -13.15 -9.95
C PHE A 101 2.46 -14.52 -10.24
N GLY A 102 1.13 -14.62 -10.20
CA GLY A 102 0.41 -15.89 -10.35
C GLY A 102 0.76 -16.86 -9.22
N GLY A 103 0.93 -18.15 -9.54
CA GLY A 103 1.28 -19.17 -8.53
C GLY A 103 2.57 -18.87 -7.75
N TYR A 104 3.54 -18.21 -8.39
CA TYR A 104 4.78 -17.80 -7.72
C TYR A 104 4.57 -16.71 -6.66
N GLY A 105 3.44 -16.00 -6.69
CA GLY A 105 3.05 -15.04 -5.66
C GLY A 105 2.81 -15.68 -4.29
N TYR A 106 2.72 -17.01 -4.21
CA TYR A 106 2.60 -17.78 -2.96
C TYR A 106 3.93 -18.41 -2.50
N MET A 107 4.98 -18.32 -3.30
CA MET A 107 6.29 -18.89 -3.00
C MET A 107 7.12 -17.87 -2.20
N LEU A 108 7.60 -18.26 -1.01
CA LEU A 108 8.28 -17.36 -0.08
C LEU A 108 9.64 -16.85 -0.57
N GLU A 109 10.16 -17.42 -1.65
CA GLU A 109 11.31 -16.94 -2.42
C GLU A 109 11.02 -15.58 -3.10
N TYR A 110 9.74 -15.29 -3.39
CA TYR A 110 9.32 -13.99 -3.90
C TYR A 110 8.84 -13.10 -2.75
N PRO A 111 9.37 -11.88 -2.61
CA PRO A 111 9.07 -11.02 -1.46
C PRO A 111 7.59 -10.61 -1.37
N ILE A 112 6.86 -10.67 -2.50
CA ILE A 112 5.44 -10.33 -2.56
C ILE A 112 4.58 -11.27 -1.69
N ALA A 113 4.95 -12.55 -1.55
CA ALA A 113 4.20 -13.52 -0.78
C ALA A 113 4.14 -13.13 0.71
N ARG A 114 5.31 -12.78 1.25
CA ARG A 114 5.44 -12.29 2.63
C ARG A 114 4.75 -10.94 2.81
N ALA A 115 4.99 -10.00 1.89
CA ALA A 115 4.39 -8.67 1.96
C ALA A 115 2.84 -8.72 2.00
N TYR A 116 2.23 -9.56 1.17
CA TYR A 116 0.78 -9.78 1.16
C TYR A 116 0.27 -10.32 2.50
N ALA A 117 0.94 -11.33 3.06
CA ALA A 117 0.56 -11.91 4.35
C ALA A 117 0.69 -10.88 5.50
N ASP A 118 1.79 -10.12 5.52
CA ASP A 118 2.10 -9.16 6.57
C ASP A 118 1.13 -7.96 6.54
N ALA A 119 0.74 -7.48 5.36
CA ALA A 119 -0.12 -6.31 5.21
C ALA A 119 -1.50 -6.46 5.86
N ARG A 120 -1.99 -7.69 6.05
CA ARG A 120 -3.29 -7.92 6.70
C ARG A 120 -3.35 -7.32 8.10
N VAL A 121 -2.23 -7.34 8.84
CA VAL A 121 -2.19 -6.86 10.22
C VAL A 121 -2.30 -5.33 10.29
N HIS A 122 -1.87 -4.59 9.25
CA HIS A 122 -1.87 -3.12 9.19
C HIS A 122 -3.26 -2.51 9.46
N ARG A 123 -4.32 -3.22 9.08
CA ARG A 123 -5.73 -2.80 9.31
C ARG A 123 -6.21 -3.02 10.75
N ILE A 124 -5.43 -3.69 11.59
CA ILE A 124 -5.84 -4.15 12.93
C ILE A 124 -5.11 -3.38 14.04
N TYR A 125 -3.77 -3.39 14.05
CA TYR A 125 -3.01 -2.76 15.13
C TYR A 125 -3.00 -1.23 15.00
N ALA A 126 -2.58 -0.55 16.07
CA ALA A 126 -2.68 0.91 16.23
C ALA A 126 -4.11 1.45 16.03
N GLY A 127 -5.11 0.61 16.31
CA GLY A 127 -6.55 0.84 16.14
C GLY A 127 -7.06 0.37 14.78
N THR A 128 -8.20 -0.32 14.77
CA THR A 128 -8.77 -0.89 13.54
C THR A 128 -9.21 0.18 12.53
N THR A 129 -9.39 -0.20 11.27
CA THR A 129 -9.99 0.68 10.25
C THR A 129 -11.29 1.32 10.73
N GLU A 130 -12.16 0.55 11.38
CA GLU A 130 -13.47 1.00 11.86
C GLU A 130 -13.32 2.06 12.94
N ILE A 131 -12.40 1.87 13.89
CA ILE A 131 -12.12 2.87 14.92
C ILE A 131 -11.55 4.15 14.30
N MET A 132 -10.69 4.05 13.29
CA MET A 132 -10.19 5.25 12.61
C MET A 132 -11.32 6.00 11.88
N LYS A 133 -12.21 5.27 11.19
CA LYS A 133 -13.38 5.88 10.51
C LYS A 133 -14.32 6.54 11.52
N GLU A 134 -14.55 5.93 12.68
CA GLU A 134 -15.32 6.51 13.77
C GLU A 134 -14.70 7.83 14.27
N LEU A 135 -13.37 7.89 14.44
CA LEU A 135 -12.68 9.12 14.83
C LEU A 135 -12.81 10.23 13.78
N VAL A 136 -12.76 9.87 12.50
CA VAL A 136 -12.98 10.82 11.40
C VAL A 136 -14.42 11.31 11.40
N ALA A 137 -15.39 10.42 11.58
CA ALA A 137 -16.81 10.76 11.58
C ALA A 137 -17.19 11.70 12.72
N ARG A 138 -16.61 11.53 13.92
CA ARG A 138 -16.85 12.41 15.08
C ARG A 138 -16.32 13.83 14.92
N ALA A 139 -15.43 14.06 13.96
CA ALA A 139 -14.83 15.36 13.69
C ALA A 139 -15.55 16.15 12.58
N LEU A 140 -16.62 15.58 12.00
CA LEU A 140 -17.53 16.24 11.08
C LEU A 140 -18.65 16.95 11.86
#